data_AF-A0A1M4TQP4-F1
#
_entry.id   AF-A0A1M4TQP4-F1
#
_cell.length_a   1.000
_cell.length_b   1.000
_cell.length_c   1.000
_cell.angle_alpha   90.00
_cell.angle_beta   90.00
_cell.angle_gamma   90.00
#
_symmetry.space_group_name_H-M   'P 1'
#
loop_
_entity.id
_entity.type
_entity.pdbx_description
1 polymer ?
#
loop_
_entity_poly.entity_id
_entity_poly.type
_entity_poly.pdbx_seq_one_letter_code
_entity_poly.pdbx_strand_id
1 'polypeptide(L)'
;MRKKWFLFITLLGFIVIVSGCSDDEESKKDGPKGITAKSQKNEKVDAGPLLQSAAEKLKSSQGSAFSLIGSQQLSLQGEENPATNQIDMTGEEKGQPATITHLNGKINQQKPMEFYLTNGYIYEKIGADPWTKRAAAVMQRKPADSLILANKIIEAIKGLANVKGAEAEKQGSIYILKIPKKVLDQASPSLSQEIQTYQQTALDSEISKKNPGKKTEGLTIDDIGAKLILNANTKEVTKITTNLKTTFQLDQQTHVIEEDMEKSLTGPLSNDIQIPSNASSAQEIK
;
A
#
# COMPACT_ATOMS: atom_id res chain seq x y z
N MET A 1 35.78 -58.54 -6.90
CA MET A 1 34.57 -59.28 -6.51
C MET A 1 33.41 -58.29 -6.48
N ARG A 2 32.43 -58.46 -7.39
CA ARG A 2 31.01 -58.77 -7.10
C ARG A 2 30.27 -57.63 -6.40
N LYS A 3 29.15 -57.03 -6.86
CA LYS A 3 28.17 -57.21 -7.96
C LYS A 3 27.42 -55.84 -8.01
N LYS A 4 27.08 -55.20 -9.15
CA LYS A 4 25.90 -55.45 -10.03
C LYS A 4 24.62 -55.60 -9.19
N TRP A 5 23.50 -54.90 -9.32
CA TRP A 5 22.73 -54.22 -10.37
C TRP A 5 21.65 -53.39 -9.61
N PHE A 6 20.83 -52.48 -10.13
CA PHE A 6 19.94 -52.60 -11.27
C PHE A 6 19.24 -51.25 -11.48
N LEU A 7 19.00 -50.96 -12.74
CA LEU A 7 18.30 -49.83 -13.34
C LEU A 7 17.03 -50.44 -13.94
N PHE A 8 15.82 -50.02 -13.55
CA PHE A 8 14.57 -50.29 -14.29
C PHE A 8 13.56 -49.19 -13.93
N ILE A 9 13.26 -48.25 -14.82
CA ILE A 9 12.33 -48.32 -15.97
C ILE A 9 10.89 -48.14 -15.49
N THR A 10 10.29 -46.96 -15.69
CA THR A 10 9.50 -46.54 -16.88
C THR A 10 8.01 -46.89 -16.72
N LEU A 11 7.14 -45.88 -16.72
CA LEU A 11 5.93 -45.79 -17.55
C LEU A 11 5.23 -44.45 -17.24
N LEU A 12 5.32 -43.42 -18.09
CA LEU A 12 4.54 -43.17 -19.32
C LEU A 12 3.09 -42.76 -19.08
N GLY A 13 2.73 -41.62 -19.67
CA GLY A 13 1.36 -41.13 -19.82
C GLY A 13 1.31 -39.59 -19.97
N PHE A 14 2.09 -38.98 -20.87
CA PHE A 14 1.73 -38.62 -22.26
C PHE A 14 0.81 -37.39 -22.39
N ILE A 15 1.19 -36.48 -23.31
CA ILE A 15 0.39 -35.44 -24.02
C ILE A 15 0.37 -34.08 -23.27
N VAL A 16 0.87 -32.94 -23.79
CA VAL A 16 0.66 -32.28 -25.10
C VAL A 16 1.90 -31.43 -25.51
N ILE A 17 2.59 -31.76 -26.62
CA ILE A 17 2.71 -31.04 -27.93
C ILE A 17 3.28 -29.59 -27.81
N VAL A 18 4.59 -29.39 -28.04
CA VAL A 18 5.27 -28.95 -29.29
C VAL A 18 4.89 -27.54 -29.77
N SER A 19 5.84 -26.61 -29.59
CA SER A 19 6.39 -25.61 -30.52
C SER A 19 5.50 -24.95 -31.57
N GLY A 20 5.58 -23.61 -31.64
CA GLY A 20 5.43 -22.87 -32.89
C GLY A 20 5.06 -21.39 -32.73
N CYS A 21 6.06 -20.51 -32.85
CA CYS A 21 5.84 -19.18 -33.42
C CYS A 21 5.39 -19.33 -34.88
N SER A 22 4.30 -18.70 -35.27
CA SER A 22 4.22 -17.82 -36.46
C SER A 22 2.78 -17.35 -36.66
N ASP A 23 2.67 -16.10 -37.09
CA ASP A 23 1.45 -15.41 -37.49
C ASP A 23 0.66 -16.09 -38.63
N ASP A 24 -0.60 -15.64 -38.70
CA ASP A 24 -1.50 -15.51 -39.86
C ASP A 24 -2.43 -16.64 -40.35
N GLU A 25 -3.70 -16.21 -40.34
CA GLU A 25 -4.82 -16.40 -41.30
C GLU A 25 -5.69 -17.67 -41.37
N GLU A 26 -7.00 -17.37 -41.35
CA GLU A 26 -8.20 -18.03 -41.90
C GLU A 26 -8.34 -19.57 -41.94
N SER A 27 -9.38 -20.07 -41.24
CA SER A 27 -10.55 -20.67 -41.91
C SER A 27 -11.63 -21.15 -40.92
N LYS A 28 -12.90 -20.98 -41.30
CA LYS A 28 -14.11 -21.42 -40.59
C LYS A 28 -14.28 -22.95 -40.65
N LYS A 29 -14.68 -23.59 -39.54
CA LYS A 29 -15.98 -24.28 -39.36
C LYS A 29 -16.01 -25.20 -38.12
N ASP A 30 -17.13 -25.09 -37.41
CA ASP A 30 -17.86 -26.10 -36.63
C ASP A 30 -17.13 -26.90 -35.53
N GLY A 31 -17.28 -26.40 -34.29
CA GLY A 31 -17.04 -27.11 -33.03
C GLY A 31 -17.92 -26.52 -31.92
N PRO A 32 -18.32 -27.29 -30.89
CA PRO A 32 -19.63 -27.21 -30.26
C PRO A 32 -19.83 -25.99 -29.34
N LYS A 33 -21.10 -25.53 -29.29
CA LYS A 33 -21.61 -24.54 -28.34
C LYS A 33 -21.25 -24.94 -26.90
N GLY A 34 -20.35 -24.17 -26.29
CA GLY A 34 -19.96 -24.35 -24.90
C GLY A 34 -19.42 -23.07 -24.32
N ILE A 35 -20.32 -22.26 -23.77
CA ILE A 35 -20.06 -21.21 -22.77
C ILE A 35 -18.96 -20.23 -23.19
N THR A 36 -19.35 -19.19 -23.93
CA THR A 36 -18.62 -17.92 -23.90
C THR A 36 -18.50 -17.49 -22.45
N ALA A 37 -17.31 -17.64 -21.87
CA ALA A 37 -16.90 -16.79 -20.79
C ALA A 37 -17.12 -15.37 -21.31
N LYS A 38 -18.13 -14.66 -20.77
CA LYS A 38 -18.29 -13.23 -21.00
C LYS A 38 -16.98 -12.62 -20.54
N SER A 39 -16.07 -12.39 -21.48
CA SER A 39 -14.92 -11.53 -21.28
C SER A 39 -15.51 -10.23 -20.75
N GLN A 40 -15.32 -9.96 -19.45
CA GLN A 40 -15.79 -8.74 -18.83
C GLN A 40 -15.07 -7.62 -19.57
N LYS A 41 -15.76 -7.01 -20.53
CA LYS A 41 -15.20 -5.97 -21.38
C LYS A 41 -14.86 -4.79 -20.45
N ASN A 42 -13.57 -4.48 -20.33
CA ASN A 42 -13.11 -3.30 -19.61
C ASN A 42 -13.63 -2.08 -20.36
N GLU A 43 -14.54 -1.33 -19.73
CA GLU A 43 -15.12 -0.13 -20.30
C GLU A 43 -14.42 1.09 -19.69
N LYS A 44 -13.75 1.89 -20.52
CA LYS A 44 -13.17 3.16 -20.07
C LYS A 44 -14.29 4.15 -19.74
N VAL A 45 -14.23 4.77 -18.57
CA VAL A 45 -15.24 5.73 -18.09
C VAL A 45 -14.57 7.02 -17.62
N ASP A 46 -15.36 8.09 -17.47
CA ASP A 46 -14.84 9.34 -16.92
C ASP A 46 -14.52 9.19 -15.43
N ALA A 47 -13.27 9.48 -15.07
CA ALA A 47 -12.78 9.40 -13.70
C ALA A 47 -13.26 10.56 -12.82
N GLY A 48 -13.53 11.73 -13.40
CA GLY A 48 -13.84 12.95 -12.64
C GLY A 48 -15.04 12.79 -11.69
N PRO A 49 -16.22 12.39 -12.18
CA PRO A 49 -17.39 12.17 -11.33
C PRO A 49 -17.20 11.05 -10.29
N LEU A 50 -16.44 10.01 -10.64
CA LEU A 50 -16.15 8.91 -9.73
C LEU A 50 -15.20 9.34 -8.60
N LEU A 51 -14.18 10.14 -8.90
CA LEU A 51 -13.28 10.73 -7.90
C LEU A 51 -14.02 11.67 -6.95
N GLN A 52 -14.90 12.52 -7.50
CA GLN A 52 -15.72 13.41 -6.69
C GLN A 52 -16.60 12.61 -5.72
N SER A 53 -17.29 11.59 -6.23
CA SER A 53 -18.13 10.73 -5.40
C SER A 53 -17.33 9.98 -4.33
N ALA A 54 -16.16 9.45 -4.68
CA ALA A 54 -15.26 8.80 -3.73
C ALA A 54 -14.81 9.76 -2.62
N ALA A 55 -14.38 10.97 -2.98
CA ALA A 55 -13.92 11.98 -2.03
C ALA A 55 -15.05 12.43 -1.09
N GLU A 56 -16.26 12.64 -1.61
CA GLU A 56 -17.43 12.99 -0.80
C GLU A 56 -17.80 11.88 0.18
N LYS A 57 -17.78 10.62 -0.25
CA LYS A 57 -18.06 9.47 0.62
C LYS A 57 -16.99 9.27 1.69
N LEU A 58 -15.72 9.42 1.34
CA LEU A 58 -14.62 9.36 2.30
C LEU A 58 -14.67 10.50 3.34
N LYS A 59 -15.12 11.70 2.95
CA LYS A 59 -15.28 12.84 3.86
C LYS A 59 -16.50 12.73 4.78
N SER A 60 -17.61 12.20 4.28
CA SER A 60 -18.87 12.07 5.02
C SER A 60 -18.93 10.83 5.91
N SER A 61 -18.02 9.88 5.72
CA SER A 61 -17.85 8.71 6.59
C SER A 61 -17.58 9.14 8.04
N GLN A 62 -18.43 8.68 8.97
CA GLN A 62 -18.18 8.82 10.41
C GLN A 62 -17.06 7.91 10.92
N GLY A 63 -16.61 6.98 10.09
CA GLY A 63 -15.55 6.04 10.39
C GLY A 63 -15.70 4.75 9.60
N SER A 64 -14.64 3.96 9.53
CA SER A 64 -14.62 2.68 8.83
C SER A 64 -13.78 1.65 9.58
N ALA A 65 -14.20 0.38 9.50
CA ALA A 65 -13.35 -0.76 9.82
C ALA A 65 -12.62 -1.20 8.55
N PHE A 66 -11.34 -1.59 8.66
CA PHE A 66 -10.53 -1.93 7.52
C PHE A 66 -9.48 -3.00 7.83
N SER A 67 -9.03 -3.70 6.79
CA SER A 67 -7.80 -4.47 6.80
C SER A 67 -6.72 -3.71 6.05
N LEU A 68 -5.48 -3.89 6.46
CA LEU A 68 -4.33 -3.22 5.91
C LEU A 68 -3.20 -4.24 5.73
N ILE A 69 -2.76 -4.40 4.49
CA ILE A 69 -1.60 -5.21 4.14
C ILE A 69 -0.59 -4.29 3.48
N GLY A 70 0.68 -4.41 3.83
CA GLY A 70 1.72 -3.59 3.23
C GLY A 70 3.06 -4.29 3.15
N SER A 71 3.92 -3.78 2.28
CA SER A 71 5.32 -4.15 2.22
C SER A 71 6.19 -2.93 2.02
N GLN A 72 7.37 -2.94 2.62
CA GLN A 72 8.43 -1.97 2.40
C GLN A 72 9.69 -2.75 2.05
N GLN A 73 10.34 -2.38 0.97
CA GLN A 73 11.59 -2.97 0.50
C GLN A 73 12.67 -1.89 0.52
N LEU A 74 13.87 -2.27 0.99
CA LEU A 74 15.08 -1.45 0.90
C LEU A 74 16.16 -2.27 0.19
N SER A 75 16.69 -1.73 -0.90
CA SER A 75 17.74 -2.36 -1.71
C SER A 75 18.81 -1.36 -2.11
N LEU A 76 19.99 -1.89 -2.43
CA LEU A 76 20.91 -1.18 -3.31
C LEU A 76 20.35 -1.23 -4.74
N GLN A 77 20.54 -0.17 -5.51
CA GLN A 77 20.07 -0.12 -6.89
C GLN A 77 20.67 -1.27 -7.70
N GLY A 78 19.81 -2.14 -8.24
CA GLY A 78 20.21 -3.32 -9.03
C GLY A 78 20.45 -4.60 -8.22
N GLU A 79 20.19 -4.60 -6.91
CA GLU A 79 20.27 -5.78 -6.06
C GLU A 79 18.96 -6.61 -6.11
N GLU A 80 19.09 -7.94 -6.20
CA GLU A 80 17.96 -8.87 -6.36
C GLU A 80 17.32 -9.31 -5.02
N ASN A 81 17.98 -9.08 -3.88
CA ASN A 81 17.54 -9.55 -2.55
C ASN A 81 17.29 -8.37 -1.59
N PRO A 82 16.18 -7.62 -1.76
CA PRO A 82 15.87 -6.48 -0.90
C PRO A 82 15.57 -6.90 0.55
N ALA A 83 16.01 -6.07 1.49
CA ALA A 83 15.53 -6.15 2.87
C ALA A 83 14.04 -5.77 2.90
N THR A 84 13.19 -6.71 3.29
CA THR A 84 11.74 -6.56 3.21
C THR A 84 11.10 -6.53 4.60
N ASN A 85 10.20 -5.57 4.81
CA ASN A 85 9.27 -5.53 5.91
C ASN A 85 7.85 -5.75 5.38
N GLN A 86 7.08 -6.62 6.04
CA GLN A 86 5.67 -6.87 5.75
C GLN A 86 4.80 -6.42 6.93
N ILE A 87 3.66 -5.83 6.61
CA ILE A 87 2.66 -5.37 7.57
C ILE A 87 1.36 -6.10 7.26
N ASP A 88 0.72 -6.65 8.28
CA ASP A 88 -0.61 -7.23 8.20
C ASP A 88 -1.39 -6.82 9.46
N MET A 89 -2.38 -5.95 9.27
CA MET A 89 -3.12 -5.32 10.35
C MET A 89 -4.60 -5.20 10.04
N THR A 90 -5.41 -5.18 11.09
CA THR A 90 -6.80 -4.74 11.05
C THR A 90 -6.92 -3.46 11.84
N GLY A 91 -7.77 -2.55 11.39
CA GLY A 91 -7.91 -1.25 12.02
C GLY A 91 -9.32 -0.71 11.95
N GLU A 92 -9.51 0.32 12.73
CA GLU A 92 -10.70 1.15 12.74
C GLU A 92 -10.26 2.60 12.65
N GLU A 93 -11.00 3.40 11.90
CA GLU A 93 -10.84 4.84 11.89
C GLU A 93 -12.16 5.51 12.22
N LYS A 94 -12.09 6.56 13.03
CA LYS A 94 -13.19 7.47 13.31
C LYS A 94 -12.94 8.76 12.55
N GLY A 95 -13.96 9.25 11.86
CA GLY A 95 -13.96 10.54 11.19
C GLY A 95 -14.16 11.72 12.15
N GLN A 96 -14.54 12.87 11.61
CA GLN A 96 -14.81 14.12 12.34
C GLN A 96 -15.66 13.91 13.62
N PRO A 97 -15.47 14.73 14.70
CA PRO A 97 -14.65 15.95 14.78
C PRO A 97 -13.16 15.74 15.11
N ALA A 98 -12.76 14.54 15.52
CA ALA A 98 -11.36 14.21 15.78
C ALA A 98 -11.04 12.88 15.11
N THR A 99 -10.13 12.92 14.14
CA THR A 99 -9.69 11.70 13.47
C THR A 99 -8.88 10.85 14.45
N ILE A 100 -9.34 9.62 14.67
CA ILE A 100 -8.63 8.60 15.43
C ILE A 100 -8.46 7.40 14.51
N THR A 101 -7.26 6.88 14.40
CA THR A 101 -7.00 5.58 13.76
C THR A 101 -6.43 4.63 14.79
N HIS A 102 -7.04 3.46 14.94
CA HIS A 102 -6.54 2.33 15.70
C HIS A 102 -6.19 1.21 14.74
N LEU A 103 -5.04 0.58 14.95
CA LEU A 103 -4.54 -0.51 14.13
C LEU A 103 -3.90 -1.56 15.03
N ASN A 104 -4.20 -2.82 14.77
CA ASN A 104 -3.69 -3.97 15.51
C ASN A 104 -3.35 -5.09 14.53
N GLY A 105 -2.19 -5.71 14.70
CA GLY A 105 -1.78 -6.81 13.84
C GLY A 105 -0.35 -7.24 14.07
N LYS A 106 0.36 -7.57 12.99
CA LYS A 106 1.71 -8.13 13.02
C LYS A 106 2.61 -7.51 11.96
N ILE A 107 3.89 -7.60 12.26
CA ILE A 107 4.98 -7.19 11.37
C ILE A 107 5.90 -8.36 11.14
N ASN A 108 6.27 -8.55 9.87
CA ASN A 108 7.05 -9.71 9.40
C ASN A 108 6.45 -11.03 9.89
N GLN A 109 5.11 -11.08 9.99
CA GLN A 109 4.32 -12.21 10.49
C GLN A 109 4.63 -12.67 11.93
N GLN A 110 5.50 -11.95 12.66
CA GLN A 110 6.08 -12.44 13.91
C GLN A 110 5.85 -11.49 15.08
N LYS A 111 6.12 -10.18 14.92
CA LYS A 111 6.04 -9.24 16.04
C LYS A 111 4.65 -8.61 16.08
N PRO A 112 3.84 -8.84 17.13
CA PRO A 112 2.56 -8.16 17.25
C PRO A 112 2.79 -6.66 17.41
N MET A 113 1.92 -5.85 16.83
CA MET A 113 1.98 -4.41 16.94
C MET A 113 0.57 -3.85 17.04
N GLU A 114 0.43 -2.86 17.91
CA GLU A 114 -0.78 -2.09 18.08
C GLU A 114 -0.40 -0.61 18.07
N PHE A 115 -1.18 0.23 17.39
CA PHE A 115 -0.98 1.67 17.46
C PHE A 115 -2.27 2.47 17.34
N TYR A 116 -2.20 3.68 17.88
CA TYR A 116 -3.21 4.71 17.75
C TYR A 116 -2.58 5.97 17.16
N LEU A 117 -3.26 6.59 16.19
CA LEU A 117 -2.94 7.91 15.67
C LEU A 117 -4.09 8.86 16.01
N THR A 118 -3.81 9.89 16.80
CA THR A 118 -4.78 10.97 17.07
C THR A 118 -4.09 12.22 17.54
N ASN A 119 -4.69 13.40 17.32
CA ASN A 119 -4.24 14.68 17.86
C ASN A 119 -2.73 14.97 17.62
N GLY A 120 -2.20 14.53 16.48
CA GLY A 120 -0.78 14.70 16.15
C GLY A 120 0.18 13.82 16.96
N TYR A 121 -0.31 12.80 17.66
CA TYR A 121 0.49 11.82 18.38
C TYR A 121 0.27 10.40 17.86
N ILE A 122 1.34 9.62 17.96
CA ILE A 122 1.34 8.17 17.77
C ILE A 122 1.55 7.53 19.13
N TYR A 123 0.68 6.60 19.45
CA TYR A 123 0.83 5.69 20.57
C TYR A 123 1.08 4.32 19.98
N GLU A 124 2.21 3.69 20.28
CA GLU A 124 2.54 2.39 19.70
C GLU A 124 3.05 1.42 20.76
N LYS A 125 2.68 0.16 20.58
CA LYS A 125 3.15 -0.98 21.34
C LYS A 125 3.62 -2.04 20.37
N ILE A 126 4.86 -2.50 20.54
CA ILE A 126 5.46 -3.47 19.63
C ILE A 126 5.98 -4.66 20.44
N GLY A 127 5.45 -5.85 20.19
CA GLY A 127 5.80 -7.04 20.96
C GLY A 127 5.38 -6.91 22.44
N ALA A 128 6.31 -7.24 23.33
CA ALA A 128 6.13 -7.11 24.78
C ALA A 128 6.57 -5.74 25.32
N ASP A 129 7.07 -4.84 24.45
CA ASP A 129 7.54 -3.52 24.84
C ASP A 129 6.37 -2.70 25.44
N PRO A 130 6.62 -1.81 26.41
CA PRO A 130 5.58 -0.93 26.94
C PRO A 130 5.07 0.02 25.86
N TRP A 131 3.88 0.59 26.10
CA TRP A 131 3.38 1.67 25.26
C TRP A 131 4.37 2.82 25.20
N THR A 132 4.58 3.34 24.00
CA THR A 132 5.38 4.54 23.76
C THR A 132 4.51 5.60 23.10
N LYS A 133 4.75 6.86 23.44
CA LYS A 133 4.09 8.01 22.84
C LYS A 133 5.13 8.87 22.13
N ARG A 134 4.82 9.34 20.93
CA ARG A 134 5.64 10.32 20.22
C ARG A 134 4.76 11.25 19.39
N ALA A 135 5.25 12.45 19.13
CA ALA A 135 4.61 13.31 18.14
C ALA A 135 4.67 12.63 16.76
N ALA A 136 3.57 12.69 16.00
CA ALA A 136 3.49 12.15 14.66
C ALA A 136 4.42 12.85 13.65
N ALA A 137 5.00 13.99 14.04
CA ALA A 137 6.05 14.66 13.29
C ALA A 137 7.46 14.09 13.57
N VAL A 138 7.65 13.34 14.66
CA VAL A 138 8.94 12.74 15.05
C VAL A 138 9.04 11.35 14.45
N MET A 139 9.87 11.20 13.42
CA MET A 139 9.96 10.00 12.59
C MET A 139 11.22 9.18 12.86
N GLN A 140 11.10 7.84 12.80
CA GLN A 140 12.17 6.90 13.15
C GLN A 140 12.20 5.65 12.24
N ARG A 141 11.62 5.73 11.02
CA ARG A 141 11.32 4.60 10.12
C ARG A 141 10.69 3.40 10.84
N LYS A 142 9.79 3.69 11.77
CA LYS A 142 8.97 2.65 12.38
C LYS A 142 7.87 2.26 11.39
N PRO A 143 7.31 1.05 11.52
CA PRO A 143 6.23 0.61 10.63
C PRO A 143 5.03 1.55 10.60
N ALA A 144 4.70 2.19 11.74
CA ALA A 144 3.67 3.24 11.80
C ALA A 144 3.94 4.42 10.84
N ASP A 145 5.20 4.65 10.48
CA ASP A 145 5.62 5.76 9.63
C ASP A 145 5.21 5.52 8.16
N SER A 146 5.29 4.29 7.65
CA SER A 146 4.75 3.96 6.32
C SER A 146 3.23 4.15 6.28
N LEU A 147 2.54 3.89 7.39
CA LEU A 147 1.09 4.03 7.47
C LEU A 147 0.64 5.49 7.44
N ILE A 148 1.43 6.37 8.04
CA ILE A 148 1.21 7.82 7.95
C ILE A 148 1.41 8.31 6.52
N LEU A 149 2.40 7.78 5.79
CA LEU A 149 2.59 8.10 4.37
C LEU A 149 1.37 7.67 3.53
N ALA A 150 0.87 6.44 3.73
CA ALA A 150 -0.38 6.00 3.10
C ALA A 150 -1.54 6.95 3.42
N ASN A 151 -1.70 7.30 4.70
CA ASN A 151 -2.77 8.19 5.13
C ASN A 151 -2.64 9.58 4.48
N LYS A 152 -1.43 10.14 4.33
CA LYS A 152 -1.22 11.40 3.59
C LYS A 152 -1.68 11.30 2.13
N ILE A 153 -1.39 10.19 1.46
CA ILE A 153 -1.87 9.94 0.09
C ILE A 153 -3.41 9.85 0.06
N ILE A 154 -4.01 9.14 1.02
CA ILE A 154 -5.47 9.02 1.15
C ILE A 154 -6.11 10.39 1.44
N GLU A 155 -5.51 11.23 2.28
CA GLU A 155 -5.99 12.59 2.54
C GLU A 155 -5.88 13.46 1.27
N ALA A 156 -4.81 13.34 0.49
CA ALA A 156 -4.70 14.01 -0.81
C ALA A 156 -5.82 13.56 -1.76
N ILE A 157 -6.20 12.28 -1.74
CA ILE A 157 -7.33 11.76 -2.51
C ILE A 157 -8.66 12.40 -2.08
N LYS A 158 -8.87 12.64 -0.78
CA LYS A 158 -10.05 13.39 -0.30
C LYS A 158 -10.06 14.83 -0.85
N GLY A 159 -8.90 15.40 -1.20
CA GLY A 159 -8.76 16.70 -1.84
C GLY A 159 -9.11 16.76 -3.33
N LEU A 160 -9.29 15.63 -4.02
CA LEU A 160 -9.35 15.52 -5.50
C LEU A 160 -10.64 16.06 -6.18
N ALA A 161 -11.47 16.84 -5.50
CA ALA A 161 -12.66 17.41 -6.14
C ALA A 161 -12.24 18.28 -7.34
N ASN A 162 -12.65 17.90 -8.56
CA ASN A 162 -12.42 18.59 -9.83
C ASN A 162 -11.04 18.40 -10.51
N VAL A 163 -10.22 17.43 -10.09
CA VAL A 163 -8.89 17.21 -10.70
C VAL A 163 -8.99 16.30 -11.95
N LYS A 164 -8.25 16.66 -13.02
CA LYS A 164 -8.21 15.92 -14.30
C LYS A 164 -6.97 15.03 -14.39
N GLY A 165 -7.06 13.97 -15.20
CA GLY A 165 -5.90 13.12 -15.54
C GLY A 165 -5.82 11.80 -14.77
N ALA A 166 -6.79 11.50 -13.91
CA ALA A 166 -7.00 10.14 -13.43
C ALA A 166 -7.65 9.29 -14.51
N GLU A 167 -7.37 7.99 -14.49
CA GLU A 167 -7.97 7.02 -15.39
C GLU A 167 -9.01 6.21 -14.63
N ALA A 168 -10.11 5.87 -15.30
CA ALA A 168 -11.11 4.99 -14.73
C ALA A 168 -11.57 3.93 -15.72
N GLU A 169 -11.72 2.71 -15.22
CA GLU A 169 -12.28 1.58 -15.96
C GLU A 169 -13.37 0.91 -15.12
N LYS A 170 -14.44 0.48 -15.78
CA LYS A 170 -15.47 -0.37 -15.20
C LYS A 170 -15.17 -1.82 -15.54
N GLN A 171 -15.12 -2.66 -14.52
CA GLN A 171 -14.93 -4.10 -14.64
C GLN A 171 -16.05 -4.81 -13.88
N GLY A 172 -17.08 -5.25 -14.60
CA GLY A 172 -18.25 -5.88 -13.98
C GLY A 172 -18.93 -4.98 -12.94
N SER A 173 -18.86 -5.39 -11.67
CA SER A 173 -19.49 -4.73 -10.52
C SER A 173 -18.60 -3.72 -9.80
N ILE A 174 -17.42 -3.39 -10.34
CA ILE A 174 -16.50 -2.40 -9.75
C ILE A 174 -16.07 -1.34 -10.77
N TYR A 175 -15.67 -0.18 -10.23
CA TYR A 175 -14.81 0.76 -10.93
C TYR A 175 -13.41 0.69 -10.35
N ILE A 176 -12.41 0.75 -11.21
CA ILE A 176 -11.00 0.90 -10.86
C ILE A 176 -10.56 2.27 -11.32
N LEU A 177 -10.12 3.11 -10.38
CA LEU A 177 -9.56 4.42 -10.66
C LEU A 177 -8.06 4.38 -10.41
N LYS A 178 -7.25 4.83 -11.36
CA LYS A 178 -5.80 4.99 -11.24
C LYS A 178 -5.46 6.47 -11.15
N ILE A 179 -4.73 6.84 -10.10
CA ILE A 179 -4.41 8.22 -9.73
C ILE A 179 -2.88 8.35 -9.71
N PRO A 180 -2.27 8.82 -10.81
CA PRO A 180 -0.82 8.96 -10.89
C PRO A 180 -0.32 10.16 -10.08
N LYS A 181 0.99 10.19 -9.79
CA LYS A 181 1.70 11.28 -9.09
C LYS A 181 1.23 12.68 -9.49
N LYS A 182 1.20 12.96 -10.79
CA LYS A 182 0.82 14.28 -11.32
C LYS A 182 -0.58 14.74 -10.86
N VAL A 183 -1.51 13.80 -10.66
CA VAL A 183 -2.87 14.09 -10.19
C VAL A 183 -2.87 14.30 -8.67
N LEU A 184 -2.11 13.48 -7.93
CA LEU A 184 -1.93 13.65 -6.49
C LEU A 184 -1.29 15.00 -6.15
N ASP A 185 -0.24 15.39 -6.88
CA ASP A 185 0.42 16.69 -6.72
C ASP A 185 -0.50 17.87 -7.11
N GLN A 186 -1.47 17.69 -8.02
CA GLN A 186 -2.47 18.73 -8.28
C GLN A 186 -3.45 18.90 -7.11
N ALA A 187 -3.82 17.80 -6.46
CA ALA A 187 -4.70 17.81 -5.29
C ALA A 187 -4.01 18.41 -4.05
N SER A 188 -2.72 18.15 -3.93
CA SER A 188 -1.88 18.61 -2.83
C SER A 188 -0.50 18.99 -3.39
N PRO A 189 -0.31 20.26 -3.79
CA PRO A 189 0.93 20.75 -4.40
C PRO A 189 2.20 20.54 -3.57
N SER A 190 2.05 20.37 -2.25
CA SER A 190 3.14 20.08 -1.33
C SER A 190 3.35 18.58 -1.05
N LEU A 191 2.49 17.68 -1.54
CA LEU A 191 2.50 16.26 -1.15
C LEU A 191 3.86 15.61 -1.39
N SER A 192 4.37 15.68 -2.61
CA SER A 192 5.66 15.09 -2.95
C SER A 192 6.79 15.65 -2.07
N GLN A 193 6.81 16.97 -1.83
CA GLN A 193 7.83 17.62 -0.99
C GLN A 193 7.68 17.23 0.48
N GLU A 194 6.45 17.11 1.00
CA GLU A 194 6.17 16.67 2.35
C GLU A 194 6.62 15.22 2.56
N ILE A 195 6.28 14.33 1.63
CA ILE A 195 6.69 12.92 1.68
C ILE A 195 8.21 12.79 1.58
N GLN A 196 8.84 13.56 0.69
CA GLN A 196 10.30 13.61 0.56
C GLN A 196 10.96 14.05 1.86
N THR A 197 10.51 15.17 2.43
CA THR A 197 11.03 15.72 3.70
C THR A 197 10.83 14.74 4.85
N TYR A 198 9.68 14.08 4.87
CA TYR A 198 9.33 13.07 5.85
C TYR A 198 10.26 11.85 5.79
N GLN A 199 10.46 11.28 4.60
CA GLN A 199 11.33 10.12 4.42
C GLN A 199 12.79 10.47 4.70
N GLN A 200 13.26 11.65 4.26
CA GLN A 200 14.60 12.14 4.55
C GLN A 200 14.84 12.23 6.05
N THR A 201 13.91 12.85 6.80
CA THR A 201 14.02 12.99 8.26
C THR A 201 14.09 11.63 8.94
N ALA A 202 13.23 10.68 8.52
CA ALA A 202 13.20 9.34 9.08
C ALA A 202 14.51 8.56 8.78
N LEU A 203 15.04 8.68 7.57
CA LEU A 203 16.28 8.04 7.16
C LEU A 203 17.49 8.62 7.89
N ASP A 204 17.62 9.95 7.93
CA ASP A 204 18.72 10.63 8.62
C ASP A 204 18.75 10.30 10.11
N SER A 205 17.57 10.20 10.75
CA SER A 205 17.43 9.80 12.15
C SER A 205 17.99 8.38 12.38
N GLU A 206 17.60 7.41 11.56
CA GLU A 206 18.07 6.03 11.70
C GLU A 206 19.56 5.85 11.33
N ILE A 207 20.03 6.54 10.30
CA ILE A 207 21.44 6.52 9.90
C ILE A 207 22.30 7.16 10.97
N SER A 208 21.91 8.32 11.51
CA SER A 208 22.68 9.02 12.54
C SER A 208 22.82 8.20 13.83
N LYS A 209 21.81 7.39 14.19
CA LYS A 209 21.87 6.47 15.34
C LYS A 209 22.92 5.35 15.14
N LYS A 210 23.05 4.84 13.92
CA LYS A 210 23.98 3.74 13.59
C LYS A 210 25.37 4.24 13.21
N ASN A 211 25.46 5.39 12.55
CA ASN A 211 26.65 6.00 11.98
C ASN A 211 26.64 7.52 12.23
N PRO A 212 27.13 7.98 13.39
CA PRO A 212 27.14 9.40 13.72
C PRO A 212 27.83 10.25 12.64
N GLY A 213 27.17 11.33 12.22
CA GLY A 213 27.69 12.27 11.22
C GLY A 213 27.39 11.92 9.75
N LYS A 214 26.82 10.75 9.47
CA LYS A 214 26.31 10.40 8.13
C LYS A 214 24.87 10.86 7.94
N LYS A 215 24.53 11.26 6.71
CA LYS A 215 23.17 11.66 6.28
C LYS A 215 22.89 11.14 4.88
N THR A 216 21.62 11.03 4.51
CA THR A 216 21.25 10.75 3.12
C THR A 216 21.35 12.02 2.29
N GLU A 217 21.77 11.86 1.04
CA GLU A 217 21.82 12.95 0.06
C GLU A 217 20.91 12.63 -1.12
N GLY A 218 20.40 13.68 -1.77
CA GLY A 218 19.68 13.54 -3.04
C GLY A 218 18.44 12.65 -2.99
N LEU A 219 17.70 12.65 -1.88
CA LEU A 219 16.46 11.87 -1.79
C LEU A 219 15.42 12.38 -2.79
N THR A 220 14.93 11.50 -3.66
CA THR A 220 13.95 11.80 -4.71
C THR A 220 12.78 10.83 -4.67
N ILE A 221 11.57 11.36 -4.80
CA ILE A 221 10.35 10.55 -5.00
C ILE A 221 10.23 10.22 -6.48
N ASP A 222 10.64 9.03 -6.88
CA ASP A 222 10.65 8.59 -8.27
C ASP A 222 9.24 8.29 -8.78
N ASP A 223 8.46 7.61 -7.95
CA ASP A 223 7.07 7.28 -8.26
C ASP A 223 6.19 7.37 -7.01
N ILE A 224 4.96 7.81 -7.20
CA ILE A 224 3.91 7.80 -6.19
C ILE A 224 2.57 7.67 -6.89
N GLY A 225 1.78 6.70 -6.46
CA GLY A 225 0.51 6.40 -7.10
C GLY A 225 -0.51 5.90 -6.11
N ALA A 226 -1.78 6.05 -6.51
CA ALA A 226 -2.88 5.44 -5.81
C ALA A 226 -3.84 4.79 -6.81
N LYS A 227 -4.50 3.72 -6.37
CA LYS A 227 -5.62 3.12 -7.07
C LYS A 227 -6.79 2.91 -6.11
N LEU A 228 -7.96 3.34 -6.53
CA LEU A 228 -9.22 3.17 -5.78
C LEU A 228 -10.06 2.11 -6.48
N ILE A 229 -10.66 1.22 -5.68
CA ILE A 229 -11.68 0.28 -6.15
C ILE A 229 -13.00 0.69 -5.53
N LEU A 230 -13.98 1.00 -6.38
CA LEU A 230 -15.31 1.44 -5.97
C LEU A 230 -16.34 0.37 -6.34
N ASN A 231 -17.34 0.17 -5.49
CA ASN A 231 -18.53 -0.59 -5.85
C ASN A 231 -19.29 0.14 -6.98
N ALA A 232 -19.67 -0.56 -8.06
CA ALA A 232 -20.26 0.11 -9.22
C ALA A 232 -21.67 0.64 -8.98
N ASN A 233 -22.41 0.06 -8.04
CA ASN A 233 -23.77 0.43 -7.69
C ASN A 233 -23.77 1.58 -6.67
N THR A 234 -23.00 1.45 -5.60
CA THR A 234 -23.00 2.42 -4.50
C THR A 234 -21.95 3.52 -4.68
N LYS A 235 -20.94 3.33 -5.54
CA LYS A 235 -19.76 4.20 -5.67
C LYS A 235 -18.93 4.34 -4.39
N GLU A 236 -19.17 3.50 -3.38
CA GLU A 236 -18.31 3.45 -2.19
C GLU A 236 -16.95 2.90 -2.52
N VAL A 237 -15.92 3.55 -1.99
CA VAL A 237 -14.57 3.00 -1.97
C VAL A 237 -14.61 1.73 -1.13
N THR A 238 -14.06 0.66 -1.68
CA THR A 238 -13.95 -0.66 -1.02
C THR A 238 -12.49 -1.04 -0.78
N LYS A 239 -11.59 -0.52 -1.62
CA LYS A 239 -10.15 -0.75 -1.50
C LYS A 239 -9.37 0.46 -1.99
N ILE A 240 -8.28 0.75 -1.32
CA ILE A 240 -7.27 1.74 -1.72
C ILE A 240 -5.94 1.01 -1.77
N THR A 241 -5.23 1.13 -2.88
CA THR A 241 -3.84 0.68 -3.00
C THR A 241 -2.95 1.88 -3.25
N THR A 242 -1.81 1.97 -2.58
CA THR A 242 -0.82 3.02 -2.79
C THR A 242 0.54 2.41 -3.03
N ASN A 243 1.30 3.01 -3.94
CA ASN A 243 2.69 2.67 -4.19
C ASN A 243 3.56 3.92 -4.04
N LEU A 244 4.78 3.75 -3.54
CA LEU A 244 5.77 4.82 -3.38
C LEU A 244 7.15 4.25 -3.68
N LYS A 245 7.89 4.92 -4.55
CA LYS A 245 9.29 4.61 -4.85
C LYS A 245 10.14 5.84 -4.60
N THR A 246 11.19 5.64 -3.82
CA THR A 246 12.13 6.69 -3.43
C THR A 246 13.55 6.20 -3.65
N THR A 247 14.39 7.06 -4.21
CA THR A 247 15.84 6.85 -4.30
C THR A 247 16.57 7.85 -3.42
N PHE A 248 17.73 7.44 -2.89
CA PHE A 248 18.63 8.33 -2.16
C PHE A 248 20.07 7.83 -2.26
N GLN A 249 21.04 8.68 -1.95
CA GLN A 249 22.45 8.34 -1.88
C GLN A 249 22.91 8.18 -0.44
N LEU A 250 23.69 7.14 -0.17
CA LEU A 250 24.44 6.95 1.07
C LEU A 250 25.80 6.35 0.72
N ASP A 251 26.89 6.95 1.18
CA ASP A 251 28.26 6.49 0.90
C ASP A 251 28.54 6.25 -0.60
N GLN A 252 28.05 7.15 -1.46
CA GLN A 252 28.16 7.08 -2.93
C GLN A 252 27.42 5.88 -3.57
N GLN A 253 26.55 5.21 -2.83
CA GLN A 253 25.68 4.14 -3.33
C GLN A 253 24.24 4.63 -3.44
N THR A 254 23.59 4.32 -4.56
CA THR A 254 22.16 4.55 -4.73
C THR A 254 21.38 3.47 -4.01
N HIS A 255 20.53 3.89 -3.09
CA HIS A 255 19.55 3.04 -2.44
C HIS A 255 18.15 3.32 -2.98
N VAL A 256 17.31 2.29 -3.00
CA VAL A 256 15.92 2.35 -3.41
C VAL A 256 15.04 1.89 -2.24
N ILE A 257 13.98 2.64 -1.97
CA ILE A 257 12.90 2.27 -1.07
C ILE A 257 11.64 2.12 -1.92
N GLU A 258 11.01 0.96 -1.84
CA GLU A 258 9.71 0.70 -2.47
C GLU A 258 8.70 0.35 -1.36
N GLU A 259 7.56 1.04 -1.35
CA GLU A 259 6.49 0.84 -0.38
C GLU A 259 5.17 0.61 -1.12
N ASP A 260 4.55 -0.53 -0.84
CA ASP A 260 3.21 -0.88 -1.34
C ASP A 260 2.28 -1.09 -0.16
N MET A 261 1.08 -0.52 -0.22
CA MET A 261 0.05 -0.72 0.79
C MET A 261 -1.31 -0.92 0.15
N GLU A 262 -2.09 -1.81 0.74
CA GLU A 262 -3.48 -2.07 0.43
C GLU A 262 -4.31 -1.86 1.70
N LYS A 263 -5.25 -0.91 1.65
CA LYS A 263 -6.30 -0.70 2.66
C LYS A 263 -7.63 -1.17 2.08
N SER A 264 -8.18 -2.25 2.62
CA SER A 264 -9.50 -2.77 2.24
C SER A 264 -10.53 -2.37 3.29
N LEU A 265 -11.56 -1.63 2.90
CA LEU A 265 -12.65 -1.24 3.80
C LEU A 265 -13.58 -2.43 4.00
N THR A 266 -13.74 -2.84 5.25
CA THR A 266 -14.49 -4.04 5.64
C THR A 266 -15.88 -3.73 6.17
N GLY A 267 -16.16 -2.48 6.51
CA GLY A 267 -17.48 -2.05 6.96
C GLY A 267 -17.47 -0.68 7.64
N PRO A 268 -18.62 -0.25 8.18
CA PRO A 268 -18.68 0.92 9.05
C PRO A 268 -17.87 0.69 10.34
N LEU A 269 -17.51 1.79 10.99
CA LEU A 269 -16.95 1.74 12.34
C LEU A 269 -17.89 0.97 13.29
N SER A 270 -17.36 -0.03 14.00
CA SER A 270 -18.17 -0.89 14.85
C SER A 270 -18.46 -0.28 16.22
N ASN A 271 -17.49 0.45 16.78
CA ASN A 271 -17.53 1.03 18.12
C ASN A 271 -16.75 2.35 18.17
N ASP A 272 -16.93 3.14 19.23
CA ASP A 272 -16.05 4.30 19.44
C ASP A 272 -14.62 3.84 19.73
N ILE A 273 -13.64 4.56 19.19
CA ILE A 273 -12.23 4.21 19.36
C ILE A 273 -11.73 4.84 20.65
N GLN A 274 -11.44 4.01 21.66
CA GLN A 274 -10.87 4.46 22.92
C GLN A 274 -9.40 4.12 23.01
N ILE A 275 -8.59 5.13 23.37
CA ILE A 275 -7.17 4.92 23.65
C ILE A 275 -7.04 4.36 25.07
N PRO A 276 -6.35 3.23 25.27
CA PRO A 276 -6.11 2.68 26.59
C PRO A 276 -5.46 3.71 27.53
N SER A 277 -5.86 3.73 28.80
CA SER A 277 -5.33 4.69 29.78
C SER A 277 -3.81 4.58 29.95
N ASN A 278 -3.28 3.35 29.93
CA ASN A 278 -1.84 3.08 29.97
C ASN A 278 -1.07 3.53 28.72
N ALA A 279 -1.73 3.60 27.56
CA ALA A 279 -1.16 4.22 26.35
C ALA A 279 -1.16 5.75 26.49
N SER A 280 -2.26 6.32 27.00
CA SER A 280 -2.41 7.76 27.20
C SER A 280 -1.38 8.33 28.19
N SER A 281 -0.98 7.54 29.19
CA SER A 281 0.05 7.87 30.17
C SER A 281 1.47 7.43 29.79
N ALA A 282 1.68 6.95 28.55
CA ALA A 282 2.97 6.46 28.11
C ALA A 282 4.04 7.57 28.12
N GLN A 283 5.29 7.16 28.38
CA GLN A 283 6.43 8.08 28.31
C GLN A 283 6.56 8.64 26.89
N GLU A 284 6.64 9.97 26.81
CA GLU A 284 6.89 10.67 25.55
C GLU A 284 8.37 10.51 25.17
N ILE A 285 8.61 9.92 24.00
CA ILE A 285 9.94 9.83 23.40
C ILE A 285 10.12 11.05 22.50
N LYS A 286 11.17 11.83 22.78
CA LYS A 286 11.57 13.00 22.00
C LYS A 286 12.43 12.62 20.80
#